data_AF-A0A8S4GFP4-F1
#
_entry.id   AF-A0A8S4GFP4-F1
#
_cell.length_a   1.000
_cell.length_b   1.000
_cell.length_c   1.000
_cell.angle_alpha   90.00
_cell.angle_beta   90.00
_cell.angle_gamma   90.00
#
_symmetry.space_group_name_H-M   'P 1'
#
loop_
_entity.id
_entity.type
_entity.pdbx_description
1 polymer ?
#
loop_
_entity_poly.entity_id
_entity_poly.type
_entity_poly.pdbx_seq_one_letter_code
_entity_poly.pdbx_strand_id
1 'polypeptide(L)'
;MLNVVWGCEGGTAAAPRARPRPRPPAPPPARPSRRTVEPAPAAAARRPTAPRDSLSSMQAASAEPSKAELEAEFRADDPAVAHAATKIQASFRGHQVRKQTEKDKQDKEDIEKIDLSDPELNKAANKIQASFRTRKDNN
;
A
#
# COMPACT_ATOMS: atom_id res chain seq x y z
N MET A 1 -22.29 -38.04 55.69
CA MET A 1 -21.02 -38.77 55.88
C MET A 1 -20.37 -38.97 54.52
N LEU A 2 -19.38 -38.15 54.17
CA LEU A 2 -18.42 -38.40 53.10
C LEU A 2 -17.15 -37.62 53.48
N ASN A 3 -16.19 -38.34 54.06
CA ASN A 3 -14.85 -37.85 54.34
C ASN A 3 -14.07 -37.78 53.03
N VAL A 4 -13.58 -36.60 52.66
CA VAL A 4 -12.59 -36.45 51.59
C VAL A 4 -11.21 -36.60 52.23
N VAL A 5 -10.60 -37.76 52.02
CA VAL A 5 -9.20 -38.06 52.33
C VAL A 5 -8.32 -37.18 51.43
N TRP A 6 -7.54 -36.28 52.04
CA TRP A 6 -6.41 -35.63 51.38
C TRP A 6 -5.26 -36.62 51.29
N GLY A 7 -5.13 -37.27 50.12
CA GLY A 7 -3.97 -38.08 49.77
C GLY A 7 -2.76 -37.20 49.50
N CYS A 8 -1.80 -37.25 50.41
CA CYS A 8 -0.46 -36.68 50.25
C CYS A 8 0.41 -37.72 49.53
N GLU A 9 0.53 -37.63 48.20
CA GLU A 9 1.54 -38.38 47.44
C GLU A 9 2.66 -37.43 47.02
N GLY A 10 3.76 -37.50 47.76
CA GLY A 10 5.02 -36.87 47.41
C GLY A 10 5.64 -37.53 46.19
N GLY A 11 5.33 -37.00 45.01
CA GLY A 11 6.09 -37.26 43.79
C GLY A 11 7.10 -36.14 43.58
N THR A 12 8.38 -36.40 43.82
CA THR A 12 9.48 -35.52 43.39
C THR A 12 9.52 -35.51 41.86
N ALA A 13 8.74 -34.64 41.23
CA ALA A 13 8.77 -34.41 39.80
C ALA A 13 10.07 -33.68 39.45
N ALA A 14 11.05 -34.43 38.94
CA ALA A 14 12.23 -33.89 38.31
C ALA A 14 11.80 -32.92 37.18
N ALA A 15 12.16 -31.64 37.34
CA ALA A 15 11.85 -30.61 36.38
C ALA A 15 12.33 -31.00 34.96
N PRO A 16 11.50 -30.86 33.91
CA PRO A 16 11.95 -31.11 32.55
C PRO A 16 13.03 -30.07 32.22
N ARG A 17 14.24 -30.55 31.92
CA ARG A 17 15.33 -29.72 31.40
C ARG A 17 14.81 -29.01 30.14
N ALA A 18 14.60 -27.69 30.24
CA ALA A 18 14.23 -26.87 29.11
C ALA A 18 15.26 -27.08 28.00
N ARG A 19 14.79 -27.51 26.81
CA ARG A 19 15.63 -27.55 25.62
C ARG A 19 16.16 -26.13 25.39
N PRO A 20 17.47 -25.94 25.15
CA PRO A 20 17.99 -24.62 24.83
C PRO A 20 17.26 -24.10 23.60
N ARG A 21 16.79 -22.85 23.67
CA ARG A 21 16.13 -22.20 22.53
C ARG A 21 17.08 -22.23 21.32
N PRO A 22 16.57 -22.54 20.11
CA PRO A 22 17.39 -22.46 18.91
C PRO A 22 17.98 -21.06 18.79
N ARG A 23 19.29 -20.98 18.50
CA ARG A 23 19.97 -19.70 18.29
C ARG A 23 19.27 -18.96 17.14
N PRO A 24 19.03 -17.64 17.27
CA PRO A 24 18.51 -16.86 16.14
C PRO A 24 19.49 -16.97 14.96
N PRO A 25 18.99 -16.97 13.71
CA PRO A 25 19.83 -16.98 12.53
C PRO A 25 20.76 -15.75 12.55
N ALA A 26 22.00 -15.95 12.08
CA ALA A 26 22.96 -14.86 12.00
C ALA A 26 22.38 -13.69 11.19
N PRO A 27 22.61 -12.43 11.61
CA PRO A 27 22.18 -11.28 10.84
C PRO A 27 22.83 -11.33 9.44
N PRO A 28 22.11 -10.95 8.37
CA PRO A 28 22.70 -10.87 7.04
C PRO A 28 23.89 -9.91 7.06
N PRO A 29 24.91 -10.12 6.21
CA PRO A 29 26.06 -9.22 6.15
C PRO A 29 25.58 -7.79 5.89
N ALA A 30 26.22 -6.84 6.58
CA ALA A 30 25.95 -5.42 6.39
C ALA A 30 26.04 -5.09 4.90
N ARG A 31 24.96 -4.52 4.35
CA ARG A 31 24.99 -3.96 2.99
C ARG A 31 26.15 -2.96 2.93
N PRO A 32 26.98 -2.97 1.88
CA PRO A 32 28.02 -1.97 1.74
C PRO A 32 27.37 -0.58 1.78
N SER A 33 27.88 0.28 2.66
CA SER A 33 27.47 1.69 2.73
C SER A 33 27.48 2.24 1.32
N ARG A 34 26.30 2.62 0.86
CA ARG A 34 26.09 3.28 -0.42
C ARG A 34 27.11 4.40 -0.48
N ARG A 35 28.11 4.25 -1.36
CA ARG A 35 29.17 5.24 -1.54
C ARG A 35 28.47 6.57 -1.76
N THR A 36 28.60 7.47 -0.80
CA THR A 36 28.09 8.82 -0.88
C THR A 36 28.80 9.44 -2.07
N VAL A 37 28.11 9.54 -3.21
CA VAL A 37 28.57 10.41 -4.27
C VAL A 37 28.31 11.80 -3.71
N GLU A 38 29.38 12.52 -3.36
CA GLU A 38 29.29 13.91 -2.96
C GLU A 38 28.44 14.69 -3.99
N PRO A 39 27.54 15.58 -3.54
CA PRO A 39 26.84 16.47 -4.45
C PRO A 39 27.83 17.52 -4.95
N ALA A 40 28.24 17.39 -6.22
CA ALA A 40 28.92 18.45 -6.95
C ALA A 40 28.07 19.75 -6.90
N PRO A 41 28.69 20.93 -6.73
CA PRO A 41 27.97 22.17 -6.50
C PRO A 41 27.12 22.55 -7.72
N ALA A 42 25.94 23.09 -7.42
CA ALA A 42 24.94 23.57 -8.34
C ALA A 42 25.51 24.57 -9.37
N ALA A 43 25.86 24.07 -10.55
CA ALA A 43 25.95 24.87 -11.76
C ALA A 43 24.57 24.84 -12.43
N ALA A 44 23.92 26.00 -12.44
CA ALA A 44 22.62 26.26 -13.02
C ALA A 44 22.59 26.03 -14.54
N ALA A 45 22.52 24.76 -14.96
CA ALA A 45 22.05 24.41 -16.28
C ALA A 45 20.52 24.35 -16.23
N ARG A 46 19.89 25.50 -16.52
CA ARG A 46 18.46 25.56 -16.85
C ARG A 46 18.22 24.56 -17.98
N ARG A 47 17.65 23.39 -17.66
CA ARG A 47 17.11 22.50 -18.69
C ARG A 47 16.08 23.33 -19.45
N PRO A 48 16.17 23.48 -20.78
CA PRO A 48 15.09 24.12 -21.52
C PRO A 48 13.85 23.25 -21.30
N THR A 49 12.88 23.76 -20.53
CA THR A 49 11.54 23.23 -20.50
C THR A 49 10.95 23.54 -21.86
N ALA A 50 11.04 22.57 -22.78
CA ALA A 50 10.30 22.63 -24.02
C ALA A 50 8.81 22.87 -23.69
N PRO A 51 8.12 23.76 -24.42
CA PRO A 51 6.69 23.99 -24.22
C PRO A 51 5.96 22.66 -24.42
N ARG A 52 5.18 22.29 -23.41
CA ARG A 52 4.43 21.03 -23.34
C ARG A 52 3.12 21.11 -24.14
N ASP A 53 3.12 21.92 -25.18
CA ASP A 53 1.98 22.27 -26.03
C ASP A 53 2.31 21.91 -27.48
N SER A 54 2.65 20.64 -27.70
CA SER A 54 2.65 20.05 -29.04
C SER A 54 2.33 18.55 -28.95
N LEU A 55 1.23 18.24 -28.27
CA LEU A 55 0.48 17.00 -28.49
C LEU A 55 -0.70 17.31 -29.43
N SER A 56 -0.40 18.05 -30.49
CA SER A 56 -1.30 18.23 -31.61
C SER A 56 -1.02 17.12 -32.62
N SER A 57 -2.07 16.35 -32.94
CA SER A 57 -2.22 15.66 -34.22
C SER A 57 -1.52 14.31 -34.44
N MET A 58 -1.61 13.39 -33.47
CA MET A 58 -1.53 11.96 -33.78
C MET A 58 -2.76 11.22 -33.25
N GLN A 59 -3.93 11.54 -33.81
CA GLN A 59 -5.09 10.66 -33.68
C GLN A 59 -5.82 10.62 -35.03
N ALA A 60 -5.16 9.99 -36.00
CA ALA A 60 -5.77 9.48 -37.21
C ALA A 60 -5.33 8.02 -37.37
N ALA A 61 -6.29 7.18 -37.76
CA ALA A 61 -6.23 5.72 -37.91
C ALA A 61 -6.39 4.90 -36.62
N SER A 62 -7.64 4.80 -36.18
CA SER A 62 -8.14 3.62 -35.46
C SER A 62 -8.09 2.41 -36.41
N ALA A 63 -6.95 1.74 -36.45
CA ALA A 63 -6.93 0.31 -36.70
C ALA A 63 -6.82 -0.30 -35.30
N GLU A 64 -7.96 -0.62 -34.68
CA GLU A 64 -7.93 -1.40 -33.46
C GLU A 64 -7.27 -2.74 -33.78
N PRO A 65 -6.10 -3.07 -33.21
CA PRO A 65 -5.55 -4.39 -33.38
C PRO A 65 -6.59 -5.37 -32.83
N SER A 66 -7.08 -6.25 -33.69
CA SER A 66 -8.10 -7.19 -33.27
C SER A 66 -7.54 -8.02 -32.12
N LYS A 67 -8.39 -8.40 -31.16
CA LYS A 67 -7.95 -9.24 -30.02
C LYS A 67 -7.18 -10.50 -30.50
N ALA A 68 -7.54 -11.04 -31.66
CA ALA A 68 -6.90 -12.18 -32.28
C ALA A 68 -5.47 -11.90 -32.79
N GLU A 69 -5.19 -10.70 -33.32
CA GLU A 69 -3.83 -10.28 -33.70
C GLU A 69 -2.95 -10.07 -32.46
N LEU A 70 -3.49 -9.46 -31.40
CA LEU A 70 -2.77 -9.31 -30.13
C LEU A 70 -2.44 -10.65 -29.46
N GLU A 71 -3.34 -11.63 -29.49
CA GLU A 71 -3.06 -12.99 -29.02
C GLU A 71 -2.05 -13.72 -29.92
N ALA A 72 -1.94 -13.33 -31.19
CA ALA A 72 -0.95 -13.88 -32.09
C ALA A 72 0.47 -13.37 -31.78
N GLU A 73 0.60 -12.06 -31.51
CA GLU A 73 1.86 -11.40 -31.14
C GLU A 73 2.29 -11.67 -29.68
N PHE A 74 1.33 -11.68 -28.74
CA PHE A 74 1.58 -11.84 -27.31
C PHE A 74 1.05 -13.19 -26.81
N ARG A 75 1.80 -14.25 -27.12
CA ARG A 75 1.48 -15.62 -26.67
C ARG A 75 1.58 -15.71 -25.15
N ALA A 76 0.53 -16.23 -24.52
CA ALA A 76 0.50 -16.45 -23.07
C ALA A 76 1.56 -17.46 -22.58
N ASP A 77 2.02 -18.34 -23.47
CA ASP A 77 3.03 -19.36 -23.16
C ASP A 77 4.48 -18.84 -23.25
N ASP A 78 4.70 -17.63 -23.76
CA ASP A 78 6.03 -17.03 -23.82
C ASP A 78 6.42 -16.45 -22.45
N PRO A 79 7.53 -16.93 -21.82
CA PRO A 79 8.00 -16.39 -20.56
C PRO A 79 8.31 -14.88 -20.63
N ALA A 80 8.77 -14.35 -21.76
CA ALA A 80 9.07 -12.92 -21.91
C ALA A 80 7.81 -12.06 -21.80
N VAL A 81 6.70 -12.49 -22.41
CA VAL A 81 5.40 -11.82 -22.33
C VAL A 81 4.85 -11.89 -20.90
N ALA A 82 4.95 -13.04 -20.25
CA ALA A 82 4.51 -13.21 -18.85
C ALA A 82 5.30 -12.30 -17.88
N HIS A 83 6.62 -12.18 -18.05
CA HIS A 83 7.46 -11.29 -17.26
C HIS A 83 7.10 -9.81 -17.48
N ALA A 84 6.90 -9.40 -18.74
CA ALA A 84 6.48 -8.04 -19.07
C ALA A 84 5.11 -7.70 -18.48
N ALA A 85 4.13 -8.59 -18.64
CA ALA A 85 2.79 -8.44 -18.06
C ALA A 85 2.85 -8.30 -16.53
N THR A 86 3.65 -9.14 -15.87
CA THR A 86 3.86 -9.06 -14.41
C THR A 86 4.42 -7.70 -14.00
N LYS A 87 5.39 -7.16 -14.74
CA LYS A 87 5.99 -5.85 -14.46
C LYS A 87 4.97 -4.71 -14.60
N ILE A 88 4.13 -4.77 -15.64
CA ILE A 88 3.07 -3.79 -15.89
C ILE A 88 2.02 -3.86 -14.77
N GLN A 89 1.57 -5.06 -14.42
CA GLN A 89 0.60 -5.26 -13.34
C GLN A 89 1.14 -4.77 -11.99
N ALA A 90 2.39 -5.08 -11.67
CA ALA A 90 3.03 -4.61 -10.44
C ALA A 90 3.13 -3.08 -10.40
N SER A 91 3.52 -2.45 -11.52
CA SER A 91 3.58 -1.00 -11.64
C SER A 91 2.19 -0.36 -11.45
N PHE A 92 1.16 -0.92 -12.08
CA PHE A 92 -0.21 -0.42 -11.98
C PHE A 92 -0.76 -0.56 -10.56
N ARG A 93 -0.63 -1.73 -9.93
CA ARG A 93 -1.04 -1.93 -8.53
C ARG A 93 -0.34 -0.92 -7.61
N GLY A 94 0.97 -0.72 -7.79
CA GLY A 94 1.73 0.27 -7.03
C GLY A 94 1.25 1.71 -7.29
N HIS A 95 0.86 2.04 -8.52
CA HIS A 95 0.32 3.35 -8.88
C HIS A 95 -1.03 3.63 -8.21
N GLN A 96 -1.92 2.64 -8.21
CA GLN A 96 -3.22 2.74 -7.55
C GLN A 96 -3.06 2.97 -6.04
N VAL A 97 -2.17 2.21 -5.39
CA VAL A 97 -1.87 2.40 -3.95
C VAL A 97 -1.34 3.80 -3.69
N ARG A 98 -0.35 4.28 -4.46
CA ARG A 98 0.18 5.64 -4.31
C ARG A 98 -0.91 6.69 -4.48
N LYS A 99 -1.73 6.59 -5.52
CA LYS A 99 -2.87 7.51 -5.74
C LYS A 99 -3.86 7.51 -4.57
N GLN A 100 -4.18 6.34 -4.03
CA GLN A 100 -5.07 6.26 -2.87
C GLN A 100 -4.42 6.90 -1.64
N THR A 101 -3.14 6.62 -1.37
CA THR A 101 -2.42 7.23 -0.24
C THR A 101 -2.31 8.75 -0.36
N GLU A 102 -2.10 9.28 -1.56
CA GLU A 102 -2.09 10.75 -1.76
C GLU A 102 -3.48 11.36 -1.52
N LYS A 103 -4.56 10.69 -1.93
CA LYS A 103 -5.92 11.12 -1.58
C LYS A 103 -6.16 11.06 -0.07
N ASP A 104 -5.78 9.96 0.58
CA ASP A 104 -5.97 9.81 2.02
C ASP A 104 -5.17 10.86 2.82
N LYS A 105 -4.00 11.27 2.33
CA LYS A 105 -3.23 12.39 2.90
C LYS A 105 -3.93 13.72 2.69
N GLN A 106 -4.41 13.98 1.48
CA GLN A 106 -5.17 15.20 1.17
C GLN A 106 -6.42 15.30 2.04
N ASP A 107 -7.18 14.22 2.15
CA ASP A 107 -8.38 14.16 2.99
C ASP A 107 -8.02 14.41 4.47
N LYS A 108 -6.90 13.88 4.97
CA LYS A 108 -6.41 14.15 6.33
C LYS A 108 -6.03 15.62 6.53
N GLU A 109 -5.26 16.19 5.62
CA GLU A 109 -4.91 17.62 5.68
C GLU A 109 -6.16 18.49 5.64
N ASP A 110 -7.16 18.12 4.84
CA ASP A 110 -8.39 18.87 4.72
C ASP A 110 -9.24 18.73 5.98
N ILE A 111 -9.28 17.56 6.63
CA ILE A 111 -9.90 17.38 7.96
C ILE A 111 -9.19 18.22 9.03
N GLU A 112 -7.85 18.27 9.02
CA GLU A 112 -7.06 19.06 9.98
C GLU A 112 -7.30 20.58 9.83
N LYS A 113 -7.69 21.04 8.64
CA LYS A 113 -8.01 22.45 8.38
C LYS A 113 -9.43 22.86 8.82
N ILE A 114 -10.29 21.92 9.19
CA ILE A 114 -11.66 22.21 9.62
C ILE A 114 -11.66 22.72 11.06
N ASP A 115 -12.21 23.91 11.28
CA ASP A 115 -12.49 24.40 12.63
C ASP A 115 -13.75 23.73 13.18
N LEU A 116 -13.55 22.78 14.09
CA LEU A 116 -14.63 22.05 14.78
C LEU A 116 -15.47 22.95 15.71
N SER A 117 -14.98 24.15 16.04
CA SER A 117 -15.68 25.10 16.91
C SER A 117 -16.65 25.99 16.12
N ASP A 118 -16.59 25.97 14.78
CA ASP A 118 -17.47 26.79 13.95
C ASP A 118 -18.93 26.34 14.08
N PRO A 119 -19.84 27.21 14.55
CA PRO A 119 -21.25 26.89 14.68
C PRO A 119 -21.95 26.63 13.33
N GLU A 120 -21.44 27.15 12.21
CA GLU A 120 -22.04 26.92 10.88
C GLU A 120 -21.74 25.52 10.34
N LEU A 121 -20.47 25.09 10.41
CA LEU A 121 -20.07 23.70 10.12
C LEU A 121 -20.80 22.66 10.97
N ASN A 122 -20.95 22.91 12.28
CA ASN A 122 -21.66 21.98 13.18
C ASN A 122 -23.14 21.81 12.82
N LYS A 123 -23.84 22.88 12.40
CA LYS A 123 -25.23 22.81 11.94
C LYS A 123 -25.34 21.96 10.66
N ALA A 124 -24.44 22.17 9.71
CA ALA A 124 -24.40 21.38 8.47
C ALA A 124 -24.11 19.89 8.74
N ALA A 125 -23.11 19.61 9.58
CA ALA A 125 -22.75 18.25 9.98
C ALA A 125 -23.94 17.53 10.66
N ASN A 126 -24.62 18.18 11.60
CA ASN A 126 -25.80 17.62 12.27
C ASN A 126 -26.93 17.28 11.28
N LYS A 127 -27.15 18.12 10.26
CA LYS A 127 -28.15 17.85 9.21
C LYS A 127 -27.78 16.63 8.36
N ILE A 128 -26.51 16.48 7.99
CA ILE A 128 -26.01 15.32 7.25
C ILE A 128 -26.11 14.05 8.10
N GLN A 129 -25.70 14.11 9.37
CA GLN A 129 -25.80 12.98 10.30
C GLN A 129 -27.25 12.55 10.51
N ALA A 130 -28.18 13.49 10.68
CA ALA A 130 -29.61 13.18 10.81
C ALA A 130 -30.15 12.48 9.56
N SER A 131 -29.82 12.99 8.36
CA SER A 131 -30.25 12.37 7.10
C SER A 131 -29.71 10.93 6.94
N PHE A 132 -28.46 10.68 7.35
CA PHE A 132 -27.86 9.36 7.29
C PHE A 132 -28.48 8.39 8.31
N ARG A 133 -28.75 8.86 9.55
CA ARG A 133 -29.46 8.08 10.58
C ARG A 133 -30.83 7.63 10.05
N THR A 134 -31.64 8.56 9.54
CA THR A 134 -32.93 8.23 8.93
C THR A 134 -32.83 7.22 7.79
N ARG A 135 -31.87 7.37 6.87
CA ARG A 135 -31.70 6.42 5.76
C ARG A 135 -31.32 5.02 6.24
N LYS A 136 -30.47 4.92 7.28
CA LYS A 136 -30.04 3.64 7.84
C LYS A 136 -31.15 2.94 8.60
N ASP A 137 -31.99 3.68 9.31
CA ASP A 137 -33.11 3.12 10.06
C ASP A 137 -34.26 2.65 9.14
N ASN A 138 -34.27 3.11 7.88
CA ASN A 138 -35.28 2.80 6.86
C ASN A 138 -34.89 1.63 5.91
N ASN A 139 -33.82 0.88 6.18
CA ASN A 139 -33.36 -0.26 5.36
C ASN A 139 -33.02 -1.48 6.23
#